data_AF-A0A822J470-F1
#
_entry.id   AF-A0A822J470-F1
#
_cell.length_a   1.000
_cell.length_b   1.000
_cell.length_c   1.000
_cell.angle_alpha   90.00
_cell.angle_beta   90.00
_cell.angle_gamma   90.00
#
_symmetry.space_group_name_H-M   'P 1'
#
loop_
_entity.id
_entity.type
_entity.pdbx_description
1 polymer ?
#
loop_
_entity_poly.entity_id
_entity_poly.type
_entity_poly.pdbx_seq_one_letter_code
_entity_poly.pdbx_strand_id
1 'polypeptide(L)'
;SDLSDIRYGFVKNLVNGDIYSAQKGKGAFLNEKQIHVSEISQLSKLSVLSYSHRPHAVLINNHTVRRVRVFGCAGLELCYIASGIFDAFFDMRGMLRITDIAASKLIVEEAGGEITDEKGNPLNTPLDVRKRVNIIASNGITHDKLLELV
;
A
#
# COMPACT_ATOMS: atom_id res chain seq x y z
N SER A 1 -6.72 9.61 18.88
CA SER A 1 -6.76 9.70 17.42
C SER A 1 -6.35 8.37 16.83
N ASP A 2 -6.89 8.03 15.67
CA ASP A 2 -6.55 6.83 14.91
C ASP A 2 -6.16 7.16 13.46
N LEU A 3 -5.89 6.13 12.66
CA LEU A 3 -5.54 6.29 11.24
C LEU A 3 -6.61 6.99 10.38
N SER A 4 -7.88 6.97 10.79
CA SER A 4 -8.98 7.62 10.06
C SER A 4 -9.00 9.15 10.25
N ASP A 5 -8.39 9.64 11.32
CA ASP A 5 -8.27 11.06 11.65
C ASP A 5 -7.23 11.81 10.81
N ILE A 6 -6.36 11.08 10.10
CA ILE A 6 -5.28 11.68 9.30
C ILE A 6 -5.85 12.55 8.18
N ARG A 7 -5.39 13.81 8.11
CA ARG A 7 -5.81 14.80 7.10
C ARG A 7 -4.72 15.15 6.09
N TYR A 8 -3.47 14.94 6.45
CA TYR A 8 -2.29 15.24 5.63
C TYR A 8 -1.29 14.10 5.75
N GLY A 9 -0.70 13.69 4.62
CA GLY A 9 0.35 12.69 4.55
C GLY A 9 1.51 13.22 3.72
N PHE A 10 2.74 12.96 4.17
CA PHE A 10 3.97 13.29 3.46
C PHE A 10 4.97 12.15 3.59
N VAL A 11 5.56 11.74 2.46
CA VAL A 11 6.65 10.76 2.41
C VAL A 11 7.72 11.29 1.47
N LYS A 12 8.95 11.42 1.97
CA LYS A 12 10.10 11.87 1.19
C LYS A 12 11.04 10.71 0.89
N ASN A 13 11.32 10.48 -0.39
CA ASN A 13 12.44 9.65 -0.80
C ASN A 13 13.73 10.47 -0.66
N LEU A 14 14.57 10.10 0.30
CA LEU A 14 15.80 10.85 0.59
C LEU A 14 16.87 10.71 -0.50
N VAL A 15 16.80 9.66 -1.33
CA VAL A 15 17.83 9.37 -2.34
C VAL A 15 17.70 10.31 -3.54
N ASN A 16 16.48 10.50 -4.03
CA ASN A 16 16.22 11.32 -5.22
C ASN A 16 15.50 12.64 -4.90
N GLY A 17 15.08 12.84 -3.65
CA GLY A 17 14.40 14.06 -3.21
C GLY A 17 12.90 14.09 -3.48
N ASP A 18 12.32 13.04 -4.08
CA ASP A 18 10.88 12.99 -4.39
C ASP A 18 10.02 13.11 -3.14
N ILE A 19 8.95 13.88 -3.24
CA ILE A 19 7.96 14.06 -2.18
C ILE A 19 6.61 13.58 -2.67
N TYR A 20 6.10 12.55 -1.99
CA TYR A 20 4.72 12.12 -2.08
C TYR A 20 3.91 12.84 -1.00
N SER A 21 2.74 13.34 -1.37
CA SER A 21 1.87 14.04 -0.44
C SER A 21 0.40 13.81 -0.77
N ALA A 22 -0.45 13.92 0.25
CA ALA A 22 -1.90 13.89 0.08
C ALA A 22 -2.58 14.74 1.15
N GLN A 23 -3.72 15.32 0.79
CA GLN A 23 -4.66 15.93 1.72
C GLN A 23 -6.02 15.27 1.54
N LYS A 24 -6.69 14.95 2.64
CA LYS A 24 -7.99 14.26 2.61
C LYS A 24 -9.02 15.02 1.76
N GLY A 25 -9.55 14.34 0.74
CA GLY A 25 -10.50 14.86 -0.25
C GLY A 25 -9.89 15.78 -1.30
N LYS A 26 -8.56 15.78 -1.49
CA LYS A 26 -7.84 16.65 -2.44
C LYS A 26 -6.95 15.88 -3.41
N GLY A 27 -6.87 14.57 -3.29
CA GLY A 27 -6.02 13.73 -4.13
C GLY A 27 -4.61 13.58 -3.58
N ALA A 28 -3.84 12.76 -4.29
CA ALA A 28 -2.44 12.46 -4.00
C ALA A 28 -1.52 13.05 -5.07
N PHE A 29 -0.31 13.43 -4.68
CA PHE A 29 0.65 14.14 -5.51
C PHE A 29 2.07 13.59 -5.34
N LEU A 30 2.82 13.53 -6.44
CA LEU A 30 4.27 13.34 -6.48
C LEU A 30 4.90 14.61 -7.06
N ASN A 31 5.70 15.31 -6.26
CA ASN A 31 6.31 16.59 -6.66
C ASN A 31 5.28 17.54 -7.30
N GLU A 32 4.16 17.76 -6.59
CA GLU A 32 3.04 18.63 -6.98
C GLU A 32 2.21 18.13 -8.19
N LYS A 33 2.61 17.05 -8.85
CA LYS A 33 1.83 16.43 -9.93
C LYS A 33 0.88 15.40 -9.36
N GLN A 34 -0.40 15.50 -9.71
CA GLN A 34 -1.40 14.53 -9.28
C GLN A 34 -1.07 13.13 -9.78
N ILE A 35 -1.23 12.14 -8.91
CA ILE A 35 -0.98 10.72 -9.20
C ILE A 35 -2.24 9.89 -8.95
N HIS A 36 -2.30 8.76 -9.62
CA HIS A 36 -3.36 7.76 -9.49
C HIS A 36 -2.76 6.37 -9.49
N VAL A 37 -3.46 5.45 -8.83
CA VAL A 37 -3.15 4.03 -8.92
C VAL A 37 -3.31 3.51 -10.35
N SER A 38 -2.75 2.33 -10.65
CA SER A 38 -2.86 1.73 -11.97
C SER A 38 -4.28 1.24 -12.29
N GLU A 39 -4.60 1.10 -13.57
CA GLU A 39 -5.90 0.55 -14.02
C GLU A 39 -5.80 -0.94 -14.42
N ILE A 40 -4.74 -1.65 -14.02
CA ILE A 40 -4.54 -3.06 -14.39
C ILE A 40 -5.51 -3.95 -13.59
N SER A 41 -6.45 -4.60 -14.29
CA SER A 41 -7.50 -5.42 -13.67
C SER A 41 -7.26 -6.94 -13.69
N GLN A 42 -6.24 -7.38 -14.43
CA GLN A 42 -5.89 -8.80 -14.61
C GLN A 42 -4.75 -9.20 -13.68
N LEU A 43 -4.97 -10.16 -12.78
CA LEU A 43 -3.97 -10.62 -11.80
C LEU A 43 -2.63 -10.98 -12.44
N SER A 44 -2.66 -11.72 -13.54
CA SER A 44 -1.47 -12.17 -14.28
C SER A 44 -0.63 -11.03 -14.87
N LYS A 45 -1.14 -9.79 -14.89
CA LYS A 45 -0.42 -8.59 -15.34
C LYS A 45 0.15 -7.76 -14.20
N LEU A 46 -0.26 -8.02 -12.96
CA LEU A 46 0.13 -7.22 -11.80
C LEU A 46 1.62 -7.41 -11.45
N SER A 47 2.25 -6.30 -11.08
CA SER A 47 3.54 -6.23 -10.42
C SER A 47 3.29 -5.99 -8.93
N VAL A 48 3.66 -6.97 -8.12
CA VAL A 48 3.33 -7.00 -6.70
C VAL A 48 4.59 -6.86 -5.86
N LEU A 49 4.49 -6.09 -4.78
CA LEU A 49 5.47 -6.02 -3.69
C LEU A 49 4.97 -6.93 -2.56
N SER A 50 5.75 -7.91 -2.12
CA SER A 50 5.24 -8.87 -1.12
C SER A 50 6.28 -9.30 -0.11
N TYR A 51 5.97 -9.07 1.15
CA TYR A 51 6.72 -9.54 2.30
C TYR A 51 6.00 -10.70 2.97
N SER A 52 6.58 -11.90 2.87
CA SER A 52 6.12 -13.06 3.60
C SER A 52 7.28 -13.76 4.30
N HIS A 53 7.08 -14.17 5.55
CA HIS A 53 8.00 -15.09 6.26
C HIS A 53 7.63 -16.55 6.02
N ARG A 54 6.48 -16.80 5.39
CA ARG A 54 5.98 -18.13 5.09
C ARG A 54 5.66 -18.21 3.60
N PRO A 55 6.36 -19.06 2.83
CA PRO A 55 6.03 -19.28 1.42
C PRO A 55 4.61 -19.83 1.19
N HIS A 56 3.88 -20.21 2.25
CA HIS A 56 2.51 -20.74 2.20
C HIS A 56 1.42 -19.76 2.66
N ALA A 57 1.74 -18.58 3.19
CA ALA A 57 0.73 -17.66 3.74
C ALA A 57 0.18 -16.65 2.71
N VAL A 58 0.72 -16.64 1.50
CA VAL A 58 0.24 -15.82 0.40
C VAL A 58 0.39 -16.64 -0.87
N LEU A 59 -0.71 -16.94 -1.56
CA LEU A 59 -0.72 -17.71 -2.80
C LEU A 59 -0.18 -16.92 -4.02
N ILE A 60 0.41 -15.75 -3.76
CA ILE A 60 0.97 -14.85 -4.76
C ILE A 60 2.38 -15.31 -5.11
N ASN A 61 2.50 -15.87 -6.30
CA ASN A 61 3.77 -16.22 -6.93
C ASN A 61 3.76 -15.77 -8.40
N ASN A 62 4.87 -15.96 -9.11
CA ASN A 62 5.00 -15.54 -10.51
C ASN A 62 4.12 -16.31 -11.51
N HIS A 63 3.38 -17.34 -11.08
CA HIS A 63 2.34 -17.98 -11.89
C HIS A 63 0.98 -17.29 -11.73
N THR A 64 0.74 -16.63 -10.58
CA THR A 64 -0.49 -15.88 -10.29
C THR A 64 -0.43 -14.44 -10.82
N VAL A 65 0.74 -13.80 -10.67
CA VAL A 65 0.99 -12.40 -11.06
C VAL A 65 2.21 -12.27 -11.95
N ARG A 66 2.36 -11.15 -12.67
CA ARG A 66 3.47 -10.94 -13.62
C ARG A 66 4.83 -11.01 -12.95
N ARG A 67 4.94 -10.41 -11.75
CA ARG A 67 6.18 -10.37 -10.97
C ARG A 67 5.93 -10.07 -9.51
N VAL A 68 6.74 -10.69 -8.66
CA VAL A 68 6.85 -10.34 -7.23
C VAL A 68 8.22 -9.70 -6.96
N ARG A 69 8.25 -8.62 -6.17
CA ARG A 69 9.45 -7.86 -5.78
C ARG A 69 9.39 -7.44 -4.30
N VAL A 70 10.51 -6.95 -3.78
CA VAL A 70 10.66 -6.39 -2.42
C VAL A 70 11.76 -5.32 -2.47
N PHE A 71 11.53 -4.12 -1.91
CA PHE A 71 12.53 -3.03 -1.89
C PHE A 71 13.00 -2.62 -0.49
N GLY A 72 12.25 -2.92 0.56
CA GLY A 72 12.71 -2.74 1.95
C GLY A 72 12.10 -1.56 2.70
N CYS A 73 11.15 -0.81 2.13
CA CYS A 73 10.60 0.41 2.74
C CYS A 73 9.10 0.55 2.47
N ALA A 74 8.29 0.01 3.38
CA ALA A 74 6.83 -0.03 3.23
C ALA A 74 6.20 1.33 2.95
N GLY A 75 6.67 2.41 3.59
CA GLY A 75 6.18 3.76 3.35
C GLY A 75 6.34 4.21 1.89
N LEU A 76 7.53 4.00 1.31
CA LEU A 76 7.79 4.32 -0.11
C LEU A 76 7.13 3.34 -1.06
N GLU A 77 7.08 2.06 -0.71
CA GLU A 77 6.44 1.03 -1.53
C GLU A 77 4.93 1.27 -1.68
N LEU A 78 4.26 1.71 -0.62
CA LEU A 78 2.86 2.18 -0.69
C LEU A 78 2.72 3.42 -1.58
N CYS A 79 3.68 4.33 -1.56
CA CYS A 79 3.69 5.47 -2.48
C CYS A 79 3.87 5.05 -3.94
N TYR A 80 4.56 3.93 -4.21
CA TYR A 80 4.64 3.34 -5.55
C TYR A 80 3.32 2.70 -6.01
N ILE A 81 2.50 2.22 -5.08
CA ILE A 81 1.11 1.82 -5.40
C ILE A 81 0.31 3.05 -5.80
N ALA A 82 0.37 4.10 -4.98
CA ALA A 82 -0.35 5.36 -5.22
C ALA A 82 0.02 6.04 -6.57
N SER A 83 1.24 5.81 -7.08
CA SER A 83 1.68 6.33 -8.38
C SER A 83 1.55 5.35 -9.55
N GLY A 84 0.96 4.18 -9.32
CA GLY A 84 0.73 3.16 -10.35
C GLY A 84 2.01 2.50 -10.89
N ILE A 85 3.14 2.65 -10.19
CA ILE A 85 4.41 1.97 -10.55
C ILE A 85 4.32 0.48 -10.21
N PHE A 86 3.68 0.15 -9.10
CA PHE A 86 3.31 -1.20 -8.69
C PHE A 86 1.81 -1.27 -8.45
N ASP A 87 1.25 -2.48 -8.53
CA ASP A 87 -0.20 -2.66 -8.53
C ASP A 87 -0.74 -3.13 -7.19
N ALA A 88 0.09 -3.82 -6.40
CA ALA A 88 -0.26 -4.23 -5.04
C ALA A 88 0.95 -4.37 -4.12
N PHE A 89 0.69 -4.24 -2.83
CA PHE A 89 1.64 -4.42 -1.74
C PHE A 89 1.04 -5.34 -0.66
N PHE A 90 1.82 -6.33 -0.23
CA PHE A 90 1.47 -7.26 0.85
C PHE A 90 2.54 -7.21 1.93
N ASP A 91 2.13 -7.05 3.18
CA ASP A 91 2.98 -7.34 4.33
C ASP A 91 2.23 -8.22 5.31
N MET A 92 2.56 -9.52 5.27
CA MET A 92 1.92 -10.57 6.08
C MET A 92 2.82 -11.05 7.22
N ARG A 93 3.77 -10.21 7.64
CA ARG A 93 4.74 -10.57 8.68
C ARG A 93 4.26 -10.26 10.09
N GLY A 94 3.21 -9.47 10.25
CA GLY A 94 2.73 -8.96 11.55
C GLY A 94 3.72 -8.02 12.24
N MET A 95 4.65 -7.42 11.48
CA MET A 95 5.74 -6.59 12.00
C MET A 95 5.67 -5.13 11.54
N LEU A 96 4.74 -4.80 10.65
CA LEU A 96 4.62 -3.45 10.11
C LEU A 96 4.00 -2.52 11.15
N ARG A 97 4.70 -1.43 11.50
CA ARG A 97 4.20 -0.47 12.48
C ARG A 97 3.18 0.44 11.82
N ILE A 98 2.10 0.75 12.53
CA ILE A 98 1.08 1.70 12.06
C ILE A 98 1.69 3.06 11.72
N THR A 99 2.64 3.53 12.52
CA THR A 99 3.33 4.80 12.30
C THR A 99 4.15 4.84 11.02
N ASP A 100 4.65 3.69 10.54
CA ASP A 100 5.51 3.61 9.35
C ASP A 100 4.69 3.75 8.06
N ILE A 101 3.38 3.54 8.14
CA ILE A 101 2.45 3.60 6.99
C ILE A 101 1.38 4.68 7.11
N ALA A 102 1.28 5.37 8.25
CA ALA A 102 0.19 6.32 8.51
C ALA A 102 0.04 7.38 7.41
N ALA A 103 1.16 7.97 6.96
CA ALA A 103 1.16 8.96 5.89
C ALA A 103 0.85 8.34 4.52
N SER A 104 1.49 7.22 4.18
CA SER A 104 1.32 6.59 2.88
C SER A 104 -0.04 5.91 2.70
N LYS A 105 -0.69 5.48 3.79
CA LYS A 105 -2.07 5.01 3.82
C LYS A 105 -3.03 6.05 3.22
N LEU A 106 -2.96 7.30 3.70
CA LEU A 106 -3.76 8.39 3.15
C LEU A 106 -3.40 8.66 1.68
N ILE A 107 -2.11 8.59 1.32
CA ILE A 107 -1.65 8.82 -0.05
C ILE A 107 -2.22 7.77 -1.02
N VAL A 108 -2.28 6.49 -0.62
CA VAL A 108 -2.90 5.42 -1.42
C VAL A 108 -4.39 5.66 -1.60
N GLU A 109 -5.12 5.95 -0.53
CA GLU A 109 -6.57 6.20 -0.58
C GLU A 109 -6.91 7.39 -1.48
N GLU A 110 -6.19 8.51 -1.34
CA GLU A 110 -6.41 9.71 -2.16
C GLU A 110 -5.97 9.54 -3.62
N ALA A 111 -5.11 8.57 -3.93
CA ALA A 111 -4.77 8.19 -5.30
C ALA A 111 -5.84 7.29 -5.97
N GLY A 112 -6.89 6.89 -5.23
CA GLY A 112 -7.92 5.97 -5.68
C GLY A 112 -7.60 4.50 -5.42
N GLY A 113 -6.57 4.21 -4.63
CA GLY A 113 -6.24 2.86 -4.19
C GLY A 113 -7.00 2.44 -2.94
N GLU A 114 -6.78 1.20 -2.54
CA GLU A 114 -7.39 0.60 -1.36
C GLU A 114 -6.34 -0.03 -0.46
N ILE A 115 -6.52 0.08 0.86
CA ILE A 115 -5.62 -0.48 1.87
C ILE A 115 -6.40 -1.00 3.08
N THR A 116 -6.21 -2.28 3.39
CA THR A 116 -6.98 -3.01 4.41
C THR A 116 -6.07 -3.92 5.25
N ASP A 117 -6.64 -4.51 6.30
CA ASP A 117 -6.04 -5.67 6.95
C ASP A 117 -6.17 -6.93 6.08
N GLU A 118 -5.61 -8.06 6.54
CA GLU A 118 -5.66 -9.31 5.80
C GLU A 118 -7.06 -9.93 5.62
N LYS A 119 -8.08 -9.35 6.28
CA LYS A 119 -9.48 -9.78 6.19
C LYS A 119 -10.33 -8.79 5.39
N GLY A 120 -9.71 -7.76 4.78
CA GLY A 120 -10.41 -6.73 4.02
C GLY A 120 -11.06 -5.65 4.89
N ASN A 121 -10.77 -5.59 6.20
CA ASN A 121 -11.32 -4.52 7.03
C ASN A 121 -10.49 -3.23 6.89
N PRO A 122 -11.14 -2.05 6.98
CA PRO A 122 -10.43 -0.78 7.07
C PRO A 122 -9.44 -0.75 8.24
N LEU A 123 -8.28 -0.15 8.03
CA LEU A 123 -7.26 0.03 9.06
C LEU A 123 -7.61 1.15 10.05
N ASN A 124 -8.65 0.95 10.86
CA ASN A 124 -9.08 1.89 11.92
C ASN A 124 -8.33 1.64 13.23
N THR A 125 -6.99 1.64 13.16
CA THR A 125 -6.13 1.32 14.30
C THR A 125 -5.63 2.60 15.00
N PRO A 126 -5.60 2.66 16.35
CA PRO A 126 -5.01 3.76 17.08
C PRO A 126 -3.56 4.03 16.66
N LEU A 127 -3.18 5.31 16.61
CA LEU A 127 -1.81 5.73 16.31
C LEU A 127 -0.89 5.46 17.51
N ASP A 128 -0.44 4.21 17.63
CA ASP A 128 0.46 3.73 18.68
C ASP A 128 1.70 3.09 18.06
N VAL A 129 2.89 3.54 18.48
CA VAL A 129 4.21 3.06 18.04
C VAL A 129 4.44 1.56 18.28
N ARG A 130 3.68 0.95 19.20
CA ARG A 130 3.74 -0.49 19.52
C ARG A 130 2.80 -1.32 18.66
N LYS A 131 1.79 -0.72 18.02
CA LYS A 131 0.84 -1.46 17.19
C LYS A 131 1.51 -1.98 15.93
N ARG A 132 1.11 -3.19 15.55
CA ARG A 132 1.59 -3.91 14.38
C ARG A 132 0.39 -4.47 13.63
N VAL A 133 0.52 -4.56 12.31
CA VAL A 133 -0.54 -5.03 11.42
C VAL A 133 0.01 -5.90 10.30
N ASN A 134 -0.86 -6.72 9.73
CA ASN A 134 -0.73 -7.17 8.36
C ASN A 134 -1.53 -6.22 7.48
N ILE A 135 -1.05 -5.95 6.26
CA ILE A 135 -1.79 -5.11 5.33
C ILE A 135 -1.73 -5.65 3.91
N ILE A 136 -2.77 -5.30 3.17
CA ILE A 136 -2.83 -5.40 1.72
C ILE A 136 -3.16 -4.01 1.21
N ALA A 137 -2.37 -3.50 0.27
CA ALA A 137 -2.72 -2.30 -0.49
C ALA A 137 -2.75 -2.63 -1.98
N SER A 138 -3.66 -2.04 -2.73
CA SER A 138 -3.79 -2.29 -4.17
C SER A 138 -4.31 -1.07 -4.92
N ASN A 139 -4.42 -1.23 -6.23
CA ASN A 139 -5.09 -0.28 -7.11
C ASN A 139 -6.61 -0.21 -6.98
N GLY A 140 -7.20 -0.78 -5.92
CA GLY A 140 -8.64 -0.81 -5.68
C GLY A 140 -9.36 -1.85 -6.55
N ILE A 141 -9.28 -1.73 -7.87
CA ILE A 141 -10.02 -2.60 -8.82
C ILE A 141 -9.67 -4.09 -8.72
N THR A 142 -8.52 -4.43 -8.15
CA THR A 142 -8.09 -5.82 -7.91
C THR A 142 -8.13 -6.26 -6.45
N HIS A 143 -8.56 -5.39 -5.52
CA HIS A 143 -8.44 -5.61 -4.08
C HIS A 143 -9.13 -6.90 -3.61
N ASP A 144 -10.39 -7.11 -3.98
CA ASP A 144 -11.14 -8.32 -3.59
C ASP A 144 -10.49 -9.61 -4.10
N LYS A 145 -10.04 -9.62 -5.35
CA LYS A 145 -9.36 -10.78 -5.96
C LYS A 145 -8.04 -11.09 -5.27
N LEU A 146 -7.38 -10.06 -4.73
CA LEU A 146 -6.12 -10.17 -4.02
C LEU A 146 -6.33 -10.67 -2.58
N LEU A 147 -7.44 -10.31 -1.94
CA LEU A 147 -7.84 -10.83 -0.63
C LEU A 147 -8.08 -12.35 -0.65
N GLU A 148 -8.62 -12.89 -1.75
CA GLU A 148 -8.82 -14.34 -1.92
C GLU A 148 -7.50 -15.14 -1.97
N LEU A 149 -6.35 -14.48 -2.08
CA LEU A 149 -5.03 -15.11 -2.18
C LEU A 149 -4.26 -15.14 -0.85
N VAL A 150 -4.87 -14.68 0.25
CA VAL A 150 -4.26 -14.55 1.57
C VAL A 150 -4.84 -15.56 2.56
#